data_AF-A0A4Q5Y4G5-F1
#
_entry.id   AF-A0A4Q5Y4G5-F1
#
_cell.length_a   1.000
_cell.length_b   1.000
_cell.length_c   1.000
_cell.angle_alpha   90.00
_cell.angle_beta   90.00
_cell.angle_gamma   90.00
#
_symmetry.space_group_name_H-M   'P 1'
#
loop_
_entity.id
_entity.type
_entity.pdbx_description
1 polymer ?
#
loop_
_entity_poly.entity_id
_entity_poly.type
_entity_poly.pdbx_seq_one_letter_code
_entity_poly.pdbx_strand_id
1 'polypeptide(L)'
;FDLRRLQLLLAVLEKRGGFHFGVKDVFLNIAGGLKVEDPSIDLAVLVALLSSFEDVPVPHHTCFAGEVGLSGEIRAVNRMEQRIAEAEKLGFQKIIVSKYHQKGFSQSKFNIEVVTMGRVEEVYRHLF
;
A
#
# COMPACT_ATOMS: atom_id res chain seq x y z
N PHE A 1 -1.26 8.08 -12.21
CA PHE A 1 -0.49 8.28 -10.96
C PHE A 1 0.54 9.37 -11.20
N ASP A 2 0.80 10.25 -10.23
CA ASP A 2 1.74 11.37 -10.39
C ASP A 2 3.20 10.85 -10.43
N LEU A 3 3.97 11.28 -11.44
CA LEU A 3 5.36 10.82 -11.63
C LEU A 3 6.29 11.23 -10.49
N ARG A 4 6.07 12.40 -9.86
CA ARG A 4 6.89 12.84 -8.72
C ARG A 4 6.60 11.98 -7.50
N ARG A 5 5.35 11.57 -7.30
CA ARG A 5 5.00 10.60 -6.25
C ARG A 5 5.66 9.25 -6.49
N LEU A 6 5.70 8.75 -7.73
CA LEU A 6 6.42 7.52 -8.06
C LEU A 6 7.92 7.63 -7.74
N GLN A 7 8.57 8.71 -8.16
CA GLN A 7 9.99 8.97 -7.85
C GLN A 7 10.25 8.97 -6.34
N LEU A 8 9.34 9.55 -5.55
CA LEU A 8 9.42 9.55 -4.10
C LEU A 8 9.33 8.13 -3.54
N LEU A 9 8.38 7.32 -3.99
CA LEU A 9 8.23 5.93 -3.54
C LEU A 9 9.46 5.08 -3.87
N LEU A 10 10.03 5.25 -5.07
CA LEU A 10 11.28 4.57 -5.46
C LEU A 10 12.44 4.98 -4.54
N ALA A 11 12.59 6.27 -4.24
CA ALA A 11 13.62 6.75 -3.33
C ALA A 11 13.45 6.19 -1.90
N VAL A 12 12.21 6.01 -1.44
CA VAL A 12 11.93 5.38 -0.13
C VAL A 12 12.33 3.90 -0.16
N LEU A 13 11.94 3.14 -1.19
CA LEU A 13 12.30 1.73 -1.33
C LEU A 13 13.82 1.53 -1.41
N GLU A 14 14.53 2.40 -2.12
CA GLU A 14 15.98 2.33 -2.24
C GLU A 14 16.68 2.67 -0.92
N LYS A 15 16.30 3.77 -0.26
CA LYS A 15 16.96 4.24 0.96
C LYS A 15 16.60 3.44 2.22
N ARG A 16 15.40 2.88 2.29
CA ARG A 16 14.87 2.18 3.48
C ARG A 16 14.81 0.67 3.31
N GLY A 17 14.43 0.22 2.12
CA GLY A 17 14.30 -1.21 1.80
C GLY A 17 15.57 -1.84 1.22
N GLY A 18 16.54 -1.05 0.76
CA GLY A 18 17.75 -1.57 0.10
C GLY A 18 17.51 -2.10 -1.32
N PHE A 19 16.36 -1.76 -1.91
CA PHE A 19 16.00 -2.20 -3.26
C PHE A 19 16.64 -1.28 -4.30
N HIS A 20 17.53 -1.82 -5.12
CA HIS A 20 18.33 -1.06 -6.08
C HIS A 20 17.50 -0.78 -7.35
N PHE A 21 16.58 0.19 -7.29
CA PHE A 21 15.75 0.61 -8.42
C PHE A 21 16.46 1.57 -9.39
N GLY A 22 17.54 2.25 -8.98
CA GLY A 22 18.25 3.22 -9.83
C GLY A 22 18.86 2.64 -11.13
N VAL A 23 18.98 1.32 -11.22
CA VAL A 23 19.49 0.60 -12.40
C VAL A 23 18.39 -0.13 -13.18
N LYS A 24 17.12 0.07 -12.82
CA LYS A 24 15.96 -0.60 -13.44
C LYS A 24 15.04 0.43 -14.08
N ASP A 25 14.53 0.08 -15.25
CA ASP A 25 13.45 0.84 -15.88
C ASP A 25 12.12 0.51 -15.19
N VAL A 26 11.45 1.53 -14.65
CA VAL A 26 10.18 1.38 -13.92
C VAL A 26 9.04 1.96 -14.74
N PHE A 27 8.09 1.10 -15.10
CA PHE A 27 6.84 1.49 -15.73
C PHE A 27 5.67 1.18 -14.80
N LEU A 28 4.84 2.18 -14.55
CA LEU A 28 3.65 2.03 -13.70
C LEU A 28 2.40 2.38 -14.51
N ASN A 29 1.39 1.50 -14.45
CA ASN A 29 0.09 1.74 -15.03
C ASN A 29 -1.02 1.53 -14.00
N ILE A 30 -2.08 2.32 -14.08
CA ILE A 30 -3.31 2.11 -13.32
C ILE A 30 -4.33 1.46 -14.26
N ALA A 31 -4.73 0.23 -13.95
CA ALA A 31 -5.68 -0.52 -14.75
C ALA A 31 -7.01 0.23 -14.93
N GLY A 32 -7.66 0.04 -16.08
CA GLY A 32 -8.93 0.67 -16.41
C GLY A 32 -8.85 2.16 -16.76
N GLY A 33 -7.65 2.73 -16.91
CA GLY A 33 -7.48 4.14 -17.29
C GLY A 33 -7.88 5.13 -16.19
N LEU A 34 -8.01 4.66 -14.95
CA LEU A 34 -8.41 5.48 -13.82
C LEU A 34 -7.32 6.50 -13.47
N LYS A 35 -7.74 7.75 -13.26
CA LYS A 35 -6.90 8.79 -12.65
C LYS A 35 -7.30 8.91 -11.18
N VAL A 36 -6.38 8.53 -10.30
CA VAL A 36 -6.59 8.58 -8.85
C VAL A 36 -5.61 9.57 -8.24
N GLU A 37 -6.14 10.55 -7.52
CA GLU A 37 -5.41 11.59 -6.80
C GLU A 37 -5.66 11.43 -5.30
N ASP A 38 -5.18 10.32 -4.74
CA ASP A 38 -5.42 9.96 -3.34
C ASP A 38 -4.11 9.41 -2.73
N PRO A 39 -3.57 9.99 -1.66
CA PRO A 39 -2.34 9.51 -1.02
C PRO A 39 -2.44 8.06 -0.52
N SER A 40 -3.65 7.54 -0.29
CA SER A 40 -3.84 6.16 0.19
C SER A 40 -3.43 5.07 -0.78
N ILE A 41 -3.23 5.40 -2.07
CA ILE A 41 -2.81 4.44 -3.08
C ILE A 41 -1.31 4.17 -3.06
N ASP A 42 -0.52 4.97 -2.32
CA ASP A 42 0.93 4.81 -2.27
C ASP A 42 1.34 3.42 -1.84
N LEU A 43 0.69 2.88 -0.81
CA LEU A 43 0.99 1.55 -0.31
C LEU A 43 0.72 0.47 -1.37
N ALA A 44 -0.36 0.61 -2.14
CA ALA A 44 -0.69 -0.33 -3.22
C ALA A 44 0.34 -0.25 -4.35
N VAL A 45 0.76 0.96 -4.73
CA VAL A 45 1.82 1.17 -5.75
C VAL A 45 3.16 0.62 -5.25
N LEU A 46 3.52 0.87 -4.01
CA LEU A 46 4.75 0.37 -3.39
C LEU A 46 4.78 -1.16 -3.40
N VAL A 47 3.69 -1.82 -3.05
CA VAL A 47 3.57 -3.28 -3.08
C VAL A 47 3.65 -3.83 -4.52
N ALA A 48 3.04 -3.15 -5.50
CA ALA A 48 3.17 -3.53 -6.91
C ALA A 48 4.62 -3.43 -7.42
N LEU A 49 5.36 -2.40 -6.99
CA LEU A 49 6.79 -2.26 -7.30
C LEU A 49 7.62 -3.38 -6.67
N LEU A 50 7.37 -3.70 -5.40
CA LEU A 50 8.06 -4.80 -4.70
C LEU A 50 7.75 -6.16 -5.34
N SER A 51 6.49 -6.43 -5.67
CA SER A 51 6.06 -7.66 -6.34
C SER A 51 6.76 -7.83 -7.69
N SER A 52 6.85 -6.76 -8.48
CA SER A 52 7.57 -6.75 -9.76
C SER A 52 9.09 -6.89 -9.58
N PHE A 53 9.64 -6.35 -8.50
CA PHE A 53 11.07 -6.44 -8.20
C PHE A 53 11.48 -7.86 -7.77
N GLU A 54 10.67 -8.51 -6.93
CA GLU A 54 10.91 -9.87 -6.42
C GLU A 54 10.44 -10.97 -7.35
N ASP A 55 9.67 -10.64 -8.40
CA ASP A 55 9.00 -11.60 -9.29
C ASP A 55 8.09 -12.60 -8.53
N VAL A 56 7.43 -12.10 -7.47
CA VAL A 56 6.52 -12.87 -6.62
C VAL A 56 5.12 -12.23 -6.65
N PRO A 57 4.06 -12.99 -6.97
CA PRO A 57 2.71 -12.45 -7.02
C PRO A 57 2.16 -12.17 -5.61
N VAL A 58 1.44 -11.06 -5.47
CA VAL A 58 0.72 -10.70 -4.25
C VAL A 58 -0.60 -11.47 -4.18
N PRO A 59 -1.08 -11.90 -3.00
CA PRO A 59 -2.35 -12.61 -2.87
C PRO A 59 -3.54 -11.84 -3.44
N HIS A 60 -4.30 -12.46 -4.35
CA HIS A 60 -5.37 -11.83 -5.13
C HIS A 60 -6.50 -11.19 -4.30
N HIS A 61 -6.78 -11.72 -3.11
CA HIS A 61 -7.85 -11.23 -2.21
C HIS A 61 -7.33 -10.29 -1.11
N THR A 62 -6.17 -9.67 -1.34
CA THR A 62 -5.59 -8.66 -0.45
C THR A 62 -5.59 -7.28 -1.12
N CYS A 63 -6.06 -6.26 -0.40
CA CYS A 63 -5.97 -4.87 -0.82
C CYS A 63 -5.16 -4.03 0.18
N PHE A 64 -4.76 -2.82 -0.25
CA PHE A 64 -3.81 -1.98 0.46
C PHE A 64 -4.31 -0.54 0.49
N ALA A 65 -4.22 0.10 1.65
CA ALA A 65 -4.55 1.51 1.79
C ALA A 65 -3.66 2.18 2.83
N GLY A 66 -2.81 3.10 2.37
CA GLY A 66 -1.88 3.82 3.23
C GLY A 66 -1.07 4.83 2.45
N GLU A 67 -0.73 5.93 3.11
CA GLU A 67 0.21 6.91 2.57
C GLU A 67 1.62 6.53 3.02
N VAL A 68 2.60 6.60 2.11
CA VAL A 68 4.00 6.29 2.44
C VAL A 68 4.78 7.59 2.62
N GLY A 69 5.37 7.77 3.79
CA GLY A 69 6.24 8.90 4.08
C GLY A 69 7.70 8.66 3.67
N LEU A 70 8.47 9.75 3.65
CA LEU A 70 9.88 9.75 3.24
C LEU A 70 10.79 8.93 4.17
N SER A 71 10.36 8.68 5.42
CA SER A 71 11.14 7.86 6.35
C SER A 71 10.80 6.38 6.27
N GLY A 72 9.89 5.98 5.38
CA GLY A 72 9.38 4.61 5.26
C GLY A 72 8.21 4.31 6.20
N GLU A 73 7.66 5.33 6.86
CA GLU A 73 6.48 5.19 7.70
C GLU A 73 5.19 5.12 6.88
N ILE A 74 4.25 4.28 7.31
CA ILE A 74 2.93 4.18 6.68
C ILE A 74 1.97 5.05 7.48
N ARG A 75 1.53 6.16 6.91
CA ARG A 75 0.73 7.20 7.57
C ARG A 75 -0.77 6.92 7.44
N ALA A 76 -1.52 7.48 8.39
CA ALA A 76 -2.96 7.42 8.43
C ALA A 76 -3.58 8.04 7.17
N VAL A 77 -4.66 7.45 6.67
CA VAL A 77 -5.42 7.98 5.52
C VAL A 77 -6.85 8.30 5.93
N ASN A 78 -7.46 9.22 5.18
CA ASN A 78 -8.83 9.65 5.43
C ASN A 78 -9.84 8.53 5.14
N ARG A 79 -10.92 8.52 5.92
CA ARG A 79 -12.11 7.66 5.74
C ARG A 79 -11.77 6.16 5.75
N MET A 80 -10.93 5.74 6.70
CA MET A 80 -10.44 4.36 6.75
C MET A 80 -11.57 3.32 6.86
N GLU A 81 -12.56 3.54 7.72
CA GLU A 81 -13.70 2.63 7.89
C GLU A 81 -14.49 2.43 6.59
N GLN A 82 -14.70 3.49 5.81
CA GLN A 82 -15.42 3.40 4.54
C GLN A 82 -14.66 2.56 3.50
N ARG A 83 -13.32 2.66 3.48
CA ARG A 83 -12.49 1.85 2.57
C ARG A 83 -12.49 0.38 2.96
N ILE A 84 -12.45 0.09 4.27
CA ILE A 84 -12.52 -1.29 4.79
C ILE A 84 -13.88 -1.90 4.45
N ALA A 85 -14.98 -1.16 4.68
CA ALA A 85 -16.32 -1.59 4.33
C ALA A 85 -16.48 -1.88 2.83
N GLU A 86 -15.90 -1.04 1.95
CA GLU A 86 -15.98 -1.31 0.51
C GLU A 86 -15.06 -2.44 0.05
N ALA A 87 -13.89 -2.61 0.66
CA ALA A 87 -13.06 -3.79 0.40
C ALA A 87 -13.80 -5.08 0.74
N GLU A 88 -14.46 -5.12 1.90
CA GLU A 88 -15.29 -6.25 2.33
C GLU A 88 -16.45 -6.49 1.35
N LYS A 89 -17.18 -5.44 0.96
CA LYS A 89 -18.31 -5.53 0.02
C LYS A 89 -17.90 -6.05 -1.36
N LEU A 90 -16.69 -5.72 -1.80
CA LEU A 90 -16.11 -6.21 -3.06
C LEU A 90 -15.57 -7.65 -2.95
N GLY A 91 -15.59 -8.25 -1.76
CA GLY A 91 -15.18 -9.64 -1.54
C GLY A 91 -13.68 -9.82 -1.24
N PHE A 92 -12.97 -8.75 -0.87
CA PHE A 92 -11.60 -8.90 -0.36
C PHE A 92 -11.62 -9.58 1.01
N GLN A 93 -10.65 -10.46 1.24
CA GLN A 93 -10.50 -11.20 2.49
C GLN A 93 -9.58 -10.49 3.47
N LYS A 94 -8.65 -9.67 2.95
CA LYS A 94 -7.65 -8.96 3.73
C LYS A 94 -7.45 -7.55 3.23
N ILE A 95 -7.29 -6.60 4.14
CA ILE A 95 -6.85 -5.24 3.85
C ILE A 95 -5.67 -4.85 4.75
N ILE A 96 -4.59 -4.39 4.15
CA ILE A 96 -3.41 -3.87 4.85
C ILE A 96 -3.49 -2.35 4.91
N VAL A 97 -3.40 -1.82 6.13
CA VAL A 97 -3.61 -0.40 6.44
C VAL A 97 -2.55 0.15 7.39
N SER A 98 -2.46 1.48 7.50
CA SER A 98 -1.58 2.13 8.48
C SER A 98 -1.94 1.75 9.91
N LYS A 99 -0.95 1.40 10.72
CA LYS A 99 -1.10 1.22 12.19
C LYS A 99 -1.60 2.47 12.90
N TYR A 100 -1.35 3.64 12.34
CA TYR A 100 -1.75 4.91 12.94
C TYR A 100 -3.18 5.22 12.49
N HIS A 101 -4.18 4.66 13.18
CA HIS A 101 -5.59 4.93 12.90
C HIS A 101 -6.14 6.12 13.68
N GLN A 102 -7.23 6.70 13.17
CA GLN A 102 -8.02 7.68 13.93
C GLN A 102 -8.69 6.99 15.14
N LYS A 103 -8.75 7.68 16.28
CA LYS A 103 -9.42 7.17 17.50
C LYS A 103 -10.86 6.75 17.18
N GLY A 104 -11.25 5.53 17.57
CA GLY A 104 -12.61 4.99 17.37
C GLY A 104 -12.72 3.82 16.39
N PHE A 105 -11.63 3.43 15.73
CA PHE A 105 -11.58 2.25 14.86
C PHE A 105 -11.79 0.96 15.66
N SER A 106 -12.79 0.15 15.29
CA SER A 106 -13.07 -1.16 15.88
C SER A 106 -13.04 -2.23 14.80
N GLN A 107 -12.03 -3.10 14.84
CA GLN A 107 -11.88 -4.22 13.89
C GLN A 107 -13.08 -5.17 13.91
N SER A 108 -13.74 -5.34 15.07
CA SER A 108 -14.91 -6.19 15.27
C SER A 108 -16.16 -5.82 14.45
N LYS A 109 -16.15 -4.68 13.75
CA LYS A 109 -17.27 -4.24 12.89
C LYS A 109 -17.25 -4.88 11.50
N PHE A 110 -16.15 -5.50 11.09
CA PHE A 110 -15.93 -5.97 9.73
C PHE A 110 -15.57 -7.46 9.73
N ASN A 111 -15.99 -8.20 8.69
CA ASN A 111 -15.61 -9.60 8.52
C ASN A 111 -14.30 -9.77 7.71
N ILE A 112 -13.81 -8.69 7.09
CA ILE A 112 -12.51 -8.66 6.41
C ILE A 112 -11.36 -8.62 7.43
N GLU A 113 -10.28 -9.36 7.17
CA GLU A 113 -9.07 -9.32 7.99
C GLU A 113 -8.36 -7.97 7.82
N VAL A 114 -8.36 -7.14 8.87
CA VAL A 114 -7.65 -5.85 8.86
C VAL A 114 -6.28 -6.00 9.48
N VAL A 115 -5.24 -5.97 8.65
CA VAL A 115 -3.84 -6.06 9.07
C VAL A 115 -3.24 -4.65 9.12
N THR A 116 -2.62 -4.31 10.25
CA THR A 116 -2.07 -2.96 10.45
C THR A 116 -0.55 -2.99 10.40
N MET A 117 0.05 -2.05 9.66
CA MET A 117 1.50 -1.96 9.45
C MET A 117 1.97 -0.52 9.70
N GLY A 118 3.09 -0.36 10.39
CA GLY A 118 3.67 0.94 10.71
C GLY A 118 4.70 1.40 9.70
N ARG A 119 5.35 0.45 9.01
CA ARG A 119 6.48 0.73 8.12
C ARG A 119 6.52 -0.16 6.88
N VAL A 120 7.18 0.32 5.84
CA VAL A 120 7.31 -0.38 4.55
C VAL A 120 8.07 -1.71 4.68
N GLU A 121 9.04 -1.82 5.59
CA GLU A 121 9.80 -3.04 5.80
C GLU A 121 8.94 -4.16 6.43
N GLU A 122 7.94 -3.79 7.23
CA GLU A 122 6.98 -4.74 7.80
C GLU A 122 6.07 -5.32 6.71
N VAL A 123 5.69 -4.50 5.72
CA VAL A 123 4.89 -4.92 4.57
C VAL A 123 5.67 -5.90 3.70
N TYR A 124 6.94 -5.61 3.44
CA TYR A 124 7.80 -6.52 2.67
C TYR A 124 7.87 -7.90 3.33
N ARG A 125 8.26 -7.97 4.61
CA ARG A 125 8.37 -9.25 5.35
C ARG A 125 7.05 -10.00 5.50
N HIS A 126 5.92 -9.32 5.37
CA HIS A 126 4.61 -9.96 5.46
C HIS A 126 4.18 -10.62 4.14
N LEU A 127 4.66 -10.11 3.01
CA LEU A 127 4.21 -10.53 1.68
C LEU A 127 5.22 -11.40 0.93
N PHE A 128 6.51 -11.21 1.18
CA PHE A 128 7.63 -11.85 0.50
C PHE A 128 8.58 -12.47 1.52
#